data_AF-A0A0V0XFJ4-F1
#
_entry.id   AF-A0A0V0XFJ4-F1
#
_cell.length_a   1.000
_cell.length_b   1.000
_cell.length_c   1.000
_cell.angle_alpha   90.00
_cell.angle_beta   90.00
_cell.angle_gamma   90.00
#
_symmetry.space_group_name_H-M   'P 1'
#
loop_
_entity.id
_entity.type
_entity.pdbx_description
1 polymer ?
#
loop_
_entity_poly.entity_id
_entity_poly.type
_entity_poly.pdbx_seq_one_letter_code
_entity_poly.pdbx_strand_id
1 'polypeptide(L)'
;LNWWTAENKLRFNNITDCLSNDYEQYCYPHLNLCVNGQRTANESLADLVGLSIAYAAYRNWTIAQGEAEPSLPLADFTPEQLFFLSYANLWCGQSSEQALINQLTTGYQAPDRYRLIGTLRNFPPFSEAFHCSPESYMNPSKRCDIYN
;
A
#
# COMPACT_ATOMS: atom_id res chain seq x y z
N LEU A 1 16.78 18.46 -20.12
CA LEU A 1 17.42 18.42 -18.79
C LEU A 1 17.05 17.10 -18.14
N ASN A 2 18.03 16.25 -17.81
CA ASN A 2 17.82 15.09 -16.96
C ASN A 2 18.45 15.41 -15.59
N TRP A 3 17.62 15.63 -14.57
CA TRP A 3 18.07 15.95 -13.21
C TRP A 3 18.33 14.70 -12.35
N TRP A 4 18.09 13.51 -12.90
CA TRP A 4 18.33 12.24 -12.24
C TRP A 4 19.74 11.74 -12.51
N THR A 5 20.41 11.25 -11.47
CA THR A 5 21.59 10.39 -11.64
C THR A 5 21.16 9.05 -12.24
N ALA A 6 22.08 8.36 -12.92
CA ALA A 6 21.82 7.03 -13.47
C ALA A 6 21.42 6.02 -12.37
N GLU A 7 22.04 6.13 -11.20
CA GLU A 7 21.75 5.33 -10.01
C GLU A 7 20.32 5.53 -9.51
N ASN A 8 19.90 6.80 -9.32
CA ASN A 8 18.54 7.09 -8.87
C ASN A 8 17.50 6.56 -9.87
N LYS A 9 17.78 6.70 -11.18
CA LYS A 9 16.89 6.20 -12.23
C LYS A 9 16.78 4.68 -12.19
N LEU A 10 17.90 3.98 -12.00
CA LEU A 10 17.91 2.53 -11.86
C LEU A 10 17.12 2.07 -10.62
N ARG A 11 17.32 2.75 -9.48
CA ARG A 11 16.59 2.43 -8.25
C ARG A 11 15.09 2.62 -8.40
N PHE A 12 14.66 3.74 -8.98
CA PHE A 12 13.26 3.99 -9.28
C PHE A 12 12.67 2.91 -10.20
N ASN A 13 13.37 2.57 -11.28
CA ASN A 13 12.93 1.53 -12.20
C ASN A 13 12.79 0.18 -11.48
N ASN A 14 13.76 -0.22 -10.65
CA ASN A 14 13.69 -1.49 -9.90
C ASN A 14 12.47 -1.56 -8.98
N ILE A 15 12.15 -0.45 -8.31
CA ILE A 15 10.98 -0.36 -7.42
C ILE A 15 9.69 -0.44 -8.24
N THR A 16 9.58 0.34 -9.32
CA THR A 16 8.38 0.33 -10.17
C THR A 16 8.18 -1.00 -10.87
N ASP A 17 9.27 -1.68 -11.27
CA ASP A 17 9.22 -3.01 -11.86
C ASP A 17 8.78 -4.05 -10.83
N CYS A 18 9.26 -3.96 -9.58
CA CYS A 18 8.77 -4.80 -8.50
C CYS A 18 7.26 -4.61 -8.28
N LEU A 19 6.81 -3.37 -8.15
CA LEU A 19 5.40 -3.05 -7.91
C LEU A 19 4.52 -3.45 -9.09
N SER A 20 4.97 -3.25 -10.32
CA SER A 20 4.28 -3.74 -11.50
C SER A 20 4.03 -5.24 -11.39
N ASN A 21 5.07 -6.03 -11.10
CA ASN A 21 4.96 -7.48 -10.96
C ASN A 21 4.10 -7.93 -9.76
N ASP A 22 4.10 -7.17 -8.65
CA ASP A 22 3.19 -7.46 -7.52
C ASP A 22 1.73 -7.23 -7.93
N TYR A 23 1.44 -6.09 -8.57
CA TYR A 23 0.08 -5.70 -8.91
C TYR A 23 -0.52 -6.52 -10.06
N GLU A 24 0.29 -7.10 -10.96
CA GLU A 24 -0.23 -8.02 -12.01
C GLU A 24 -0.92 -9.27 -11.45
N GLN A 25 -0.68 -9.61 -10.19
CA GLN A 25 -1.27 -10.79 -9.56
C GLN A 25 -2.71 -10.55 -9.09
N TYR A 26 -3.18 -9.30 -9.12
CA TYR A 26 -4.49 -8.93 -8.63
C TYR A 26 -5.55 -9.06 -9.74
N CYS A 27 -6.33 -10.14 -9.68
CA CYS A 27 -7.32 -10.48 -10.69
C CYS A 27 -8.75 -10.55 -10.14
N TYR A 28 -9.71 -10.25 -11.01
CA TYR A 28 -11.15 -10.46 -10.83
C TYR A 28 -11.60 -11.61 -11.75
N PRO A 29 -11.60 -12.88 -11.26
CA PRO A 29 -11.86 -14.04 -12.11
C PRO A 29 -13.21 -14.03 -12.82
N HIS A 30 -14.24 -13.48 -12.16
CA HIS A 30 -15.59 -13.36 -12.73
C HIS A 30 -15.66 -12.40 -13.93
N LEU A 31 -14.68 -11.49 -14.08
CA LEU A 31 -14.56 -10.59 -15.23
C LEU A 31 -13.50 -11.06 -16.23
N ASN A 32 -12.71 -12.08 -15.88
CA ASN A 32 -11.51 -12.48 -16.60
C ASN A 32 -10.56 -11.29 -16.87
N LEU A 33 -10.43 -10.39 -15.89
CA LEU A 33 -9.58 -9.20 -15.95
C LEU A 33 -8.66 -9.13 -14.72
N CYS A 34 -7.46 -8.61 -14.94
CA CYS A 34 -6.49 -8.32 -13.88
C CYS A 34 -6.13 -6.84 -13.88
N VAL A 35 -5.62 -6.36 -12.76
CA VAL A 35 -4.97 -5.05 -12.69
C VAL A 35 -3.81 -5.05 -13.69
N ASN A 36 -3.59 -3.92 -14.34
CA ASN A 36 -2.40 -3.68 -15.16
C ASN A 36 -1.35 -2.95 -14.32
N GLY A 37 -0.54 -3.72 -13.61
CA GLY A 37 0.57 -3.31 -12.76
C GLY A 37 1.56 -2.37 -13.46
N GLN A 38 1.89 -2.58 -14.74
CA GLN A 38 2.76 -1.63 -15.48
C GLN A 38 2.14 -0.22 -15.50
N ARG A 39 0.83 -0.13 -15.71
CA ARG A 39 0.10 1.13 -15.74
C ARG A 39 -0.11 1.71 -14.35
N THR A 40 -0.30 0.87 -13.34
CA THR A 40 -0.58 1.31 -11.96
C THR A 40 0.65 1.49 -11.08
N ALA A 41 1.85 1.09 -11.53
CA ALA A 41 3.06 1.06 -10.71
C ALA A 41 3.40 2.42 -10.08
N ASN A 42 3.26 3.51 -10.82
CA ASN A 42 3.57 4.85 -10.31
C ASN A 42 2.61 5.29 -9.19
N GLU A 43 1.31 5.07 -9.37
CA GLU A 43 0.32 5.38 -8.33
C GLU A 43 0.45 4.44 -7.13
N SER A 44 0.80 3.17 -7.37
CA SER A 44 1.08 2.19 -6.32
C SER A 44 2.32 2.57 -5.50
N LEU A 45 3.34 3.12 -6.16
CA LEU A 45 4.51 3.69 -5.50
C LEU A 45 4.13 4.92 -4.67
N ALA A 46 3.25 5.78 -5.20
CA ALA A 46 2.77 6.95 -4.46
C ALA A 46 1.99 6.55 -3.21
N ASP A 47 1.16 5.50 -3.28
CA ASP A 47 0.44 4.96 -2.12
C ASP A 47 1.41 4.44 -1.05
N LEU A 48 2.42 3.66 -1.47
CA LEU A 48 3.42 3.10 -0.56
C LEU A 48 4.29 4.19 0.08
N VAL A 49 4.81 5.13 -0.70
CA VAL A 49 5.59 6.27 -0.20
C VAL A 49 4.74 7.16 0.71
N GLY A 50 3.48 7.42 0.35
CA GLY A 50 2.56 8.23 1.13
C GLY A 50 2.28 7.62 2.50
N LEU A 51 1.95 6.33 2.55
CA LEU A 51 1.76 5.59 3.80
C LEU A 51 3.03 5.61 4.66
N SER A 52 4.16 5.32 4.03
CA SER A 52 5.49 5.34 4.63
C SER A 52 5.83 6.64 5.34
N ILE A 53 5.64 7.78 4.67
CA ILE A 53 5.89 9.12 5.23
C ILE A 53 4.88 9.42 6.33
N ALA A 54 3.59 9.13 6.12
CA ALA A 54 2.55 9.38 7.11
C ALA A 54 2.80 8.60 8.40
N TYR A 55 3.20 7.32 8.30
CA TYR A 55 3.51 6.49 9.46
C TYR A 55 4.76 6.99 10.19
N ALA A 56 5.82 7.35 9.47
CA ALA A 56 7.02 7.93 10.07
C ALA A 56 6.70 9.24 10.82
N ALA A 57 5.87 10.11 10.22
CA ALA A 57 5.43 11.35 10.84
C ALA A 57 4.61 11.09 12.12
N TYR A 58 3.67 10.14 12.07
CA TYR A 58 2.89 9.72 13.23
C TYR A 58 3.79 9.19 14.36
N ARG A 59 4.73 8.29 14.05
CA ARG A 59 5.68 7.76 15.05
C ARG A 59 6.55 8.87 15.66
N ASN A 60 7.07 9.79 14.85
CA ASN A 60 7.83 10.93 15.36
C ASN A 60 6.99 11.83 16.28
N TRP A 61 5.74 12.08 15.91
CA TRP A 61 4.82 12.85 16.74
C TRP A 61 4.53 12.16 18.07
N THR A 62 4.27 10.84 18.09
CA THR A 62 4.04 10.08 19.33
C THR A 62 5.24 10.15 20.28
N ILE A 63 6.48 10.03 19.74
CA ILE A 63 7.72 10.16 20.52
C ILE A 63 7.85 11.57 21.10
N ALA A 64 7.52 12.60 20.32
CA ALA A 64 7.63 13.99 20.74
C ALA A 64 6.61 14.39 21.83
N GLN A 65 5.41 13.77 21.84
CA GLN A 65 4.42 14.01 22.89
C GLN A 65 4.86 13.42 24.24
N GLY A 66 5.59 12.29 24.25
CA GLY A 66 6.12 11.68 25.47
C GLY A 66 5.06 11.02 26.38
N GLU A 67 3.78 11.13 26.03
CA GLU A 67 2.66 10.47 26.70
C GLU A 67 1.99 9.46 25.76
N ALA A 68 1.41 8.41 26.33
CA ALA A 68 0.64 7.43 25.56
C ALA A 68 -0.64 8.07 25.02
N GLU A 69 -0.96 7.82 23.75
CA GLU A 69 -2.23 8.30 23.19
C GLU A 69 -3.42 7.68 23.94
N PRO A 70 -4.47 8.48 24.21
CA PRO A 70 -5.71 7.94 24.75
C PRO A 70 -6.27 6.87 23.82
N SER A 71 -6.58 5.69 24.38
CA SER A 71 -7.25 4.64 23.62
C SER A 71 -8.67 5.08 23.26
N LEU A 72 -9.12 4.71 22.05
CA LEU A 72 -10.51 4.93 21.68
C LEU A 72 -11.41 4.01 22.53
N PRO A 73 -12.43 4.55 23.21
CA PRO A 73 -13.37 3.72 23.94
C PRO A 73 -14.07 2.77 22.95
N LEU A 74 -14.08 1.47 23.28
CA LEU A 74 -14.64 0.35 22.49
C LEU A 74 -13.75 -0.17 21.33
N ALA A 75 -12.50 0.27 21.21
CA ALA A 75 -11.56 -0.33 20.28
C ALA A 75 -10.62 -1.31 21.00
N ASP A 76 -10.68 -2.59 20.65
CA ASP A 76 -9.70 -3.61 21.07
C ASP A 76 -8.37 -3.49 20.27
N PHE A 77 -8.04 -2.28 19.82
CA PHE A 77 -6.93 -2.00 18.92
C PHE A 77 -5.94 -1.01 19.54
N THR A 78 -4.65 -1.25 19.34
CA THR A 78 -3.62 -0.28 19.73
C THR A 78 -3.67 0.96 18.85
N PRO A 79 -3.11 2.11 19.27
CA PRO A 79 -3.05 3.30 18.43
C PRO A 79 -2.37 3.05 17.06
N GLU A 80 -1.34 2.22 17.01
CA GLU A 80 -0.71 1.82 15.74
C GLU A 80 -1.65 1.00 14.85
N GLN A 81 -2.43 0.08 15.42
CA GLN A 81 -3.44 -0.65 14.66
C GLN A 81 -4.55 0.29 14.18
N LEU A 82 -4.95 1.27 14.99
CA LEU A 82 -5.92 2.30 14.62
C LEU A 82 -5.43 3.20 13.48
N PHE A 83 -4.13 3.50 13.41
CA PHE A 83 -3.55 4.20 12.27
C PHE A 83 -3.82 3.44 10.96
N PHE A 84 -3.56 2.13 10.94
CA PHE A 84 -3.79 1.31 9.75
C PHE A 84 -5.27 1.06 9.46
N LEU A 85 -6.11 0.95 10.48
CA LEU A 85 -7.57 0.87 10.30
C LEU A 85 -8.14 2.17 9.73
N SER A 86 -7.63 3.33 10.18
CA SER A 86 -7.97 4.63 9.61
C SER A 86 -7.55 4.70 8.13
N TYR A 87 -6.33 4.28 7.81
CA TYR A 87 -5.86 4.17 6.42
C TYR A 87 -6.74 3.23 5.58
N ALA A 88 -7.12 2.07 6.12
CA ALA A 88 -7.99 1.12 5.44
C ALA A 88 -9.38 1.69 5.15
N ASN A 89 -9.94 2.46 6.09
CA ASN A 89 -11.26 3.09 5.93
C ASN A 89 -11.30 4.13 4.81
N LEU A 90 -10.17 4.74 4.43
CA LEU A 90 -10.10 5.64 3.27
C LEU A 90 -10.43 4.92 1.95
N TRP A 91 -10.21 3.61 1.90
CA TRP A 91 -10.40 2.77 0.71
C TRP A 91 -11.72 1.99 0.76
N CYS A 92 -12.59 2.26 1.75
CA CYS A 92 -13.91 1.65 1.81
C CYS A 92 -14.79 2.19 0.68
N GLY A 93 -15.04 1.35 -0.32
CA GLY A 93 -15.88 1.69 -1.45
C GLY A 93 -16.30 0.46 -2.24
N GLN A 94 -17.35 0.60 -3.04
CA GLN A 94 -17.79 -0.41 -3.98
C GLN A 94 -18.06 0.24 -5.33
N SER A 95 -17.46 -0.33 -6.38
CA SER A 95 -17.69 0.08 -7.77
C SER A 95 -18.74 -0.82 -8.43
N SER A 96 -19.53 -0.25 -9.35
CA SER A 96 -20.32 -1.07 -10.26
C SER A 96 -19.39 -1.89 -11.16
N GLU A 97 -19.88 -3.03 -11.67
CA GLU A 97 -19.10 -3.89 -12.57
C GLU A 97 -18.57 -3.11 -13.79
N GLN A 98 -19.42 -2.27 -14.40
CA GLN A 98 -19.03 -1.44 -15.54
C GLN A 98 -17.91 -0.44 -15.18
N ALA A 99 -17.99 0.17 -14.00
CA ALA A 99 -16.95 1.09 -13.54
C ALA A 99 -15.63 0.34 -13.26
N LEU A 100 -15.72 -0.86 -12.67
CA LEU A 100 -14.56 -1.72 -12.41
C LEU A 100 -13.89 -2.17 -13.72
N ILE A 101 -14.65 -2.62 -14.72
CA ILE A 101 -14.13 -2.97 -16.05
C ILE A 101 -13.43 -1.76 -16.67
N ASN A 102 -14.06 -0.58 -16.65
CA ASN A 102 -13.45 0.64 -17.17
C ASN A 102 -12.15 0.98 -16.44
N GLN A 103 -12.13 0.87 -15.11
CA GLN A 103 -10.93 1.13 -14.31
C GLN A 103 -9.80 0.13 -14.63
N LEU A 104 -10.10 -1.16 -14.72
CA LEU A 104 -9.11 -2.20 -15.05
C LEU A 104 -8.54 -2.07 -16.47
N THR A 105 -9.33 -1.54 -17.40
CA THR A 105 -8.94 -1.44 -18.82
C THR A 105 -8.29 -0.11 -19.17
N THR A 106 -8.63 0.98 -18.49
CA THR A 106 -8.19 2.36 -18.82
C THR A 106 -7.53 3.11 -17.67
N GLY A 107 -7.79 2.74 -16.41
CA GLY A 107 -7.35 3.48 -15.23
C GLY A 107 -5.86 3.37 -14.94
N TYR A 108 -5.31 4.39 -14.28
CA TYR A 108 -3.91 4.43 -13.81
C TYR A 108 -3.78 4.07 -12.32
N GLN A 109 -4.90 3.91 -11.63
CA GLN A 109 -4.96 3.51 -10.23
C GLN A 109 -5.57 2.13 -10.13
N ALA A 110 -4.97 1.27 -9.32
CA ALA A 110 -5.58 -0.01 -8.99
C ALA A 110 -6.94 0.22 -8.31
N PRO A 111 -7.89 -0.72 -8.40
CA PRO A 111 -9.12 -0.67 -7.63
C PRO A 111 -8.83 -0.56 -6.12
N ASP A 112 -9.69 0.15 -5.38
CA ASP A 112 -9.43 0.55 -3.99
C ASP A 112 -9.01 -0.60 -3.06
N ARG A 113 -9.66 -1.77 -3.20
CA ARG A 113 -9.28 -2.98 -2.46
C ARG A 113 -7.80 -3.37 -2.67
N TYR A 114 -7.30 -3.25 -3.89
CA TYR A 114 -5.92 -3.60 -4.22
C TYR A 114 -4.93 -2.49 -3.94
N ARG A 115 -5.37 -1.22 -3.89
CA ARG A 115 -4.55 -0.13 -3.33
C ARG A 115 -4.26 -0.41 -1.85
N LEU A 116 -5.28 -0.77 -1.09
CA LEU A 116 -5.13 -1.14 0.32
C LEU A 116 -4.24 -2.37 0.50
N ILE A 117 -4.59 -3.49 -0.15
CA ILE A 117 -3.89 -4.76 0.01
C ILE A 117 -2.44 -4.65 -0.47
N GLY A 118 -2.21 -4.15 -1.68
CA GLY A 118 -0.88 -4.05 -2.27
C GLY A 118 0.03 -3.14 -1.45
N THR A 119 -0.48 -2.03 -0.93
CA THR A 119 0.30 -1.13 -0.09
C THR A 119 0.67 -1.77 1.25
N LEU A 120 -0.30 -2.32 1.99
CA LEU A 120 -0.05 -2.91 3.31
C LEU A 120 0.84 -4.16 3.25
N ARG A 121 0.73 -4.98 2.20
CA ARG A 121 1.59 -6.16 1.98
C ARG A 121 3.06 -5.79 1.83
N ASN A 122 3.34 -4.62 1.26
CA ASN A 122 4.69 -4.11 1.04
C ASN A 122 5.19 -3.23 2.19
N PHE A 123 4.41 -3.05 3.28
CA PHE A 123 4.75 -2.17 4.38
C PHE A 123 4.97 -2.95 5.71
N PRO A 124 6.23 -3.27 6.08
CA PRO A 124 6.53 -4.07 7.27
C PRO A 124 5.89 -3.64 8.59
N PRO A 125 5.81 -2.34 8.91
CA PRO A 125 5.19 -1.92 10.16
C PRO A 125 3.73 -2.35 10.29
N PHE A 126 3.01 -2.56 9.18
CA PHE A 126 1.66 -3.14 9.21
C PHE A 126 1.69 -4.59 9.72
N SER A 127 2.52 -5.44 9.12
CA SER A 127 2.62 -6.85 9.52
C SER A 127 3.07 -7.00 10.98
N GLU A 128 3.93 -6.11 11.45
CA GLU A 128 4.37 -6.04 12.85
C GLU A 128 3.22 -5.65 13.78
N ALA A 129 2.50 -4.56 13.48
CA ALA A 129 1.40 -4.07 14.31
C ALA A 129 0.25 -5.07 14.46
N PHE A 130 -0.02 -5.88 13.43
CA PHE A 130 -1.05 -6.92 13.45
C PHE A 130 -0.53 -8.32 13.74
N HIS A 131 0.76 -8.48 14.02
CA HIS A 131 1.40 -9.78 14.26
C HIS A 131 1.08 -10.81 13.16
N CYS A 132 1.09 -10.37 11.90
CA CYS A 132 0.77 -11.22 10.76
C CYS A 132 1.77 -12.39 10.68
N SER A 133 1.27 -13.62 10.57
CA SER A 133 2.14 -14.80 10.44
C SER A 133 3.04 -14.70 9.20
N PRO A 134 4.29 -15.19 9.26
CA PRO A 134 5.17 -15.27 8.09
C PRO A 134 4.51 -16.01 6.92
N GLU A 135 4.74 -15.54 5.70
CA GLU A 135 4.12 -16.03 4.45
C GLU A 135 2.59 -15.98 4.43
N SER A 136 1.93 -15.31 5.40
CA SER A 136 0.51 -15.04 5.28
C SER A 136 0.24 -14.10 4.11
N TYR A 137 -1.01 -14.07 3.63
CA TYR A 137 -1.39 -13.21 2.49
C TYR A 137 -0.95 -11.76 2.69
N MET A 138 -1.07 -11.23 3.92
CA MET A 138 -0.70 -9.86 4.27
C MET A 138 0.75 -9.68 4.77
N ASN A 139 1.55 -10.75 4.79
CA ASN A 139 2.97 -10.73 5.18
C ASN A 139 3.79 -11.66 4.28
N PRO A 140 3.98 -11.31 2.99
CA PRO A 140 4.83 -12.07 2.09
C PRO A 140 6.32 -11.86 2.42
N SER A 141 7.16 -12.88 2.20
CA SER A 141 8.63 -12.78 2.26
C SER A 141 9.19 -11.77 1.27
N LYS A 142 8.69 -11.79 0.03
CA LYS A 142 9.12 -10.88 -1.03
C LYS A 142 8.25 -9.62 -1.01
N ARG A 143 8.90 -8.46 -0.90
CA ARG A 143 8.27 -7.14 -0.87
C ARG A 143 9.01 -6.18 -1.78
N CYS A 144 8.28 -5.18 -2.27
CA CYS A 144 8.85 -4.07 -3.00
C CYS A 144 9.31 -3.01 -2.00
N ASP A 145 10.62 -3.01 -1.74
CA ASP A 145 11.25 -2.12 -0.79
C ASP A 145 11.61 -0.78 -1.46
N ILE A 146 11.13 0.32 -0.89
CA ILE A 146 11.44 1.69 -1.34
C ILE A 146 12.65 2.30 -0.62
N TYR A 147 13.13 1.65 0.45
CA TYR A 147 14.18 2.16 1.34
C TYR A 147 15.55 1.54 1.12
N ASN A 148 15.59 0.37 0.47
CA ASN A 148 16.82 -0.25 -0.03
C ASN A 148 17.05 -0.01 -1.53
#